data_AF-A0A843JIZ7-F1
#
_entry.id   AF-A0A843JIZ7-F1
#
_cell.length_a   1.000
_cell.length_b   1.000
_cell.length_c   1.000
_cell.angle_alpha   90.00
_cell.angle_beta   90.00
_cell.angle_gamma   90.00
#
_symmetry.space_group_name_H-M   'P 1'
#
loop_
_entity.id
_entity.type
_entity.pdbx_description
1 polymer ?
#
loop_
_entity_poly.entity_id
_entity_poly.type
_entity_poly.pdbx_seq_one_letter_code
_entity_poly.pdbx_strand_id
1 'polypeptide(L)'
;METLKYKSLSFPRKIIDLPKEAVEVGNDFIEKIKKSNSKEDLIERINEHDALRHIAENGSSLLRRANYIMSAKAESPRKKAFIDHIYVRLGEYYSSGKRITEKYPKLVQEIDLLSLRLYNNGFN
;
A
#
# COMPACT_ATOMS: atom_id res chain seq x y z
N MET A 1 -1.03 -12.10 -15.11
CA MET A 1 -0.70 -11.08 -14.12
C MET A 1 0.71 -11.37 -13.70
N GLU A 2 1.60 -10.43 -13.95
CA GLU A 2 2.98 -10.51 -13.47
C GLU A 2 2.99 -10.12 -12.00
N THR A 3 3.86 -10.74 -11.21
CA THR A 3 4.05 -10.40 -9.80
C THR A 3 5.48 -9.95 -9.55
N LEU A 4 5.64 -9.07 -8.56
CA LEU A 4 6.92 -8.63 -8.06
C LEU A 4 7.02 -8.92 -6.58
N LYS A 5 8.23 -9.25 -6.12
CA LYS A 5 8.53 -9.49 -4.72
C LYS A 5 8.55 -8.16 -3.96
N TYR A 6 7.63 -8.01 -3.01
CA TYR A 6 7.61 -6.92 -2.05
C TYR A 6 8.15 -7.39 -0.69
N LYS A 7 9.17 -6.71 -0.18
CA LYS A 7 9.72 -6.96 1.16
C LYS A 7 9.03 -6.06 2.17
N SER A 8 8.25 -6.65 3.08
CA SER A 8 7.57 -5.88 4.13
C SER A 8 8.58 -5.14 5.01
N LEU A 9 8.32 -3.85 5.23
CA LEU A 9 9.13 -3.00 6.08
C LEU A 9 8.86 -3.25 7.57
N SER A 10 7.62 -3.61 7.92
CA SER A 10 7.18 -3.93 9.27
C SER A 10 7.60 -5.34 9.69
N PHE A 11 7.69 -6.25 8.73
CA PHE A 11 8.12 -7.63 8.94
C PHE A 11 9.29 -7.96 7.99
N PRO A 12 10.54 -7.58 8.30
CA PRO A 12 11.67 -7.66 7.37
C PRO A 12 12.01 -9.07 6.85
N ARG A 13 11.54 -10.12 7.54
CA ARG A 13 11.67 -11.53 7.13
C ARG A 13 10.52 -12.02 6.24
N LYS A 14 9.54 -11.16 5.95
CA LYS A 14 8.39 -11.46 5.09
C LYS A 14 8.59 -10.79 3.73
N ILE A 15 8.64 -11.66 2.73
CA ILE A 15 8.56 -11.30 1.33
C ILE A 15 7.22 -11.84 0.86
N ILE A 16 6.43 -11.01 0.21
CA ILE A 16 5.18 -11.41 -0.42
C ILE A 16 5.26 -11.08 -1.90
N ASP A 17 4.55 -11.85 -2.71
CA ASP A 17 4.32 -11.44 -4.09
C ASP A 17 3.18 -10.42 -4.11
N LEU A 18 3.33 -9.38 -4.91
CA LEU A 18 2.28 -8.41 -5.22
C LEU A 18 2.10 -8.31 -6.73
N PRO A 19 0.90 -7.98 -7.24
CA PRO A 19 0.73 -7.59 -8.63
C PRO A 19 1.77 -6.52 -9.02
N LYS A 20 2.38 -6.66 -10.20
CA LYS A 20 3.40 -5.72 -10.68
C LYS A 20 2.91 -4.28 -10.64
N GLU A 21 1.68 -4.05 -11.07
CA GLU A 21 1.00 -2.76 -11.09
C GLU A 21 0.89 -2.17 -9.68
N ALA A 22 0.61 -2.99 -8.66
CA ALA A 22 0.57 -2.55 -7.27
C ALA A 22 1.93 -2.04 -6.78
N VAL A 23 3.02 -2.70 -7.19
CA VAL A 23 4.38 -2.31 -6.80
C VAL A 23 4.82 -1.05 -7.55
N GLU A 24 4.51 -0.95 -8.84
CA GLU A 24 4.85 0.22 -9.67
C GLU A 24 4.12 1.48 -9.19
N VAL A 25 2.80 1.41 -8.99
CA VAL A 25 2.00 2.52 -8.45
C VAL A 25 2.45 2.86 -7.03
N GLY A 26 2.73 1.85 -6.20
CA GLY A 26 3.24 2.06 -4.85
C GLY A 26 4.58 2.80 -4.83
N ASN A 27 5.53 2.42 -5.69
CA ASN A 27 6.83 3.08 -5.78
C ASN A 27 6.68 4.53 -6.24
N ASP A 28 5.94 4.77 -7.32
CA ASP A 28 5.67 6.11 -7.86
C ASP A 28 5.04 7.01 -6.79
N PHE A 29 3.98 6.53 -6.13
CA PHE A 29 3.30 7.28 -5.09
C PHE A 29 4.22 7.59 -3.91
N ILE A 30 4.96 6.60 -3.39
CA ILE A 30 5.87 6.79 -2.24
C ILE A 30 7.01 7.78 -2.59
N GLU A 31 7.54 7.75 -3.80
CA GLU A 31 8.56 8.71 -4.24
C GLU A 31 8.00 10.13 -4.34
N LYS A 32 6.78 10.28 -4.87
CA LYS A 32 6.11 11.58 -5.00
C LYS A 32 5.77 12.18 -3.65
N ILE A 33 5.13 11.44 -2.74
CA ILE A 33 4.75 11.98 -1.42
C ILE A 33 5.96 12.37 -0.55
N LYS A 34 7.13 11.76 -0.77
CA LYS A 34 8.38 12.17 -0.09
C LYS A 34 8.91 13.51 -0.59
N LYS A 35 8.56 13.91 -1.82
CA LYS A 35 8.93 15.18 -2.46
C LYS A 35 7.83 16.23 -2.31
N SER A 36 6.62 15.82 -1.93
CA SER A 36 5.50 16.72 -1.63
C SER A 36 5.83 17.68 -0.50
N ASN A 37 5.29 18.89 -0.61
CA ASN A 37 5.50 19.99 0.35
C ASN A 37 4.20 20.47 1.02
N SER A 38 3.04 19.99 0.57
CA SER A 38 1.73 20.43 1.05
C SER A 38 0.72 19.28 1.06
N LYS A 39 -0.38 19.47 1.78
CA LYS A 39 -1.48 18.49 1.82
C LYS A 39 -2.23 18.46 0.50
N GLU A 40 -2.29 19.59 -0.20
CA GLU A 40 -2.94 19.75 -1.50
C GLU A 40 -2.22 18.92 -2.57
N ASP A 41 -0.89 18.94 -2.60
CA ASP A 41 -0.10 18.10 -3.51
C ASP A 41 -0.34 16.61 -3.22
N LEU A 42 -0.45 16.20 -1.95
CA LEU A 42 -0.81 14.81 -1.60
C LEU A 42 -2.19 14.39 -2.14
N ILE A 43 -3.17 15.30 -2.13
CA ILE A 43 -4.49 15.03 -2.70
C ILE A 43 -4.39 14.86 -4.21
N GLU A 44 -3.62 15.72 -4.89
CA GLU A 44 -3.34 15.57 -6.32
C GLU A 44 -2.70 14.22 -6.61
N ARG A 45 -1.65 13.82 -5.87
CA ARG A 45 -0.98 12.51 -6.05
C ARG A 45 -1.91 11.32 -5.82
N ILE A 46 -2.83 11.40 -4.87
CA ILE A 46 -3.83 10.34 -4.63
C ILE A 46 -4.78 10.21 -5.83
N ASN A 47 -5.09 11.32 -6.51
CA ASN A 47 -6.00 11.34 -7.64
C ASN A 47 -5.34 10.98 -8.98
N GLU A 48 -4.00 10.87 -9.04
CA GLU A 48 -3.28 10.46 -10.26
C GLU A 48 -3.56 9.01 -10.67
N HIS A 49 -3.89 8.14 -9.71
CA HIS A 49 -4.13 6.71 -9.96
C HIS A 49 -5.50 6.29 -9.44
N ASP A 50 -6.31 5.65 -10.28
CA ASP A 50 -7.65 5.17 -9.91
C ASP A 50 -7.61 4.23 -8.69
N ALA A 51 -6.56 3.41 -8.57
CA ALA A 51 -6.35 2.53 -7.42
C ALA A 51 -6.18 3.31 -6.11
N LEU A 52 -5.39 4.38 -6.12
CA LEU A 52 -5.16 5.22 -4.94
C LEU A 52 -6.42 5.99 -4.55
N ARG A 53 -7.14 6.54 -5.53
CA ARG A 53 -8.44 7.20 -5.32
C ARG A 53 -9.43 6.24 -4.69
N HIS A 54 -9.55 5.03 -5.24
CA HIS A 54 -10.42 3.98 -4.69
C HIS A 54 -10.03 3.58 -3.26
N ILE A 55 -8.74 3.46 -2.97
CA ILE A 55 -8.24 3.17 -1.62
C ILE A 55 -8.58 4.31 -0.65
N ALA A 56 -8.44 5.57 -1.09
CA ALA A 56 -8.78 6.74 -0.29
C ALA A 56 -10.27 6.83 0.04
N GLU A 57 -11.14 6.43 -0.89
CA GLU A 57 -12.60 6.40 -0.73
C GLU A 57 -13.07 5.27 0.20
N ASN A 58 -12.43 4.09 0.14
CA ASN A 58 -12.90 2.87 0.82
C ASN A 58 -12.31 2.58 2.22
N GLY A 59 -11.62 3.54 2.86
CA GLY A 59 -11.26 3.38 4.28
C GLY A 59 -10.05 4.17 4.78
N SER A 60 -9.98 4.31 6.11
CA SER A 60 -8.87 4.83 6.95
C SER A 60 -7.82 5.73 6.25
N SER A 61 -8.30 6.86 5.73
CA SER A 61 -7.56 8.05 5.28
C SER A 61 -6.14 7.75 4.75
N LEU A 62 -6.07 7.27 3.49
CA LEU A 62 -4.83 7.24 2.71
C LEU A 62 -4.09 8.59 2.80
N LEU A 63 -4.83 9.70 2.77
CA LEU A 63 -4.29 11.05 2.96
C LEU A 63 -3.61 11.25 4.32
N ARG A 64 -4.19 10.81 5.43
CA ARG A 64 -3.54 10.88 6.77
C ARG A 64 -2.22 10.12 6.78
N ARG A 65 -2.20 8.94 6.16
CA ARG A 65 -1.01 8.08 6.11
C ARG A 65 0.07 8.69 5.22
N ALA A 66 -0.30 9.17 4.04
CA ALA A 66 0.59 9.87 3.12
C ALA A 66 1.18 11.13 3.79
N ASN A 67 0.35 11.92 4.48
CA ASN A 67 0.80 13.10 5.21
C ASN A 67 1.79 12.76 6.34
N TYR A 68 1.57 11.65 7.04
CA TYR A 68 2.54 11.18 8.04
C TYR A 68 3.85 10.73 7.40
N ILE A 69 3.81 10.00 6.28
CA ILE A 69 5.03 9.58 5.56
C ILE A 69 5.83 10.79 5.07
N MET A 70 5.15 11.79 4.49
CA MET A 70 5.74 13.05 4.03
C MET A 70 6.42 13.81 5.18
N SER A 71 5.71 14.00 6.30
CA SER A 71 6.18 14.84 7.42
C SER A 71 7.17 14.14 8.37
N ALA A 72 7.18 12.81 8.42
CA ALA A 72 8.02 12.04 9.34
C ALA A 72 9.50 12.05 8.91
N LYS A 73 10.30 12.84 9.64
CA LYS A 73 11.75 12.99 9.41
C LYS A 73 12.57 11.72 9.62
N ALA A 74 12.21 10.91 10.63
CA ALA A 74 12.91 9.68 10.95
C ALA A 74 12.13 8.45 10.47
N GLU A 75 12.85 7.37 10.17
CA GLU A 75 12.19 6.09 9.96
C GLU A 75 11.69 5.51 11.28
N SER A 76 10.38 5.33 11.37
CA SER A 76 9.69 4.80 12.54
C SER A 76 8.93 3.52 12.19
N PRO A 77 8.65 2.62 13.17
CA PRO A 77 7.79 1.46 12.92
C PRO A 77 6.44 1.85 12.32
N ARG A 78 5.87 2.99 12.75
CA ARG A 78 4.62 3.52 12.21
C ARG A 78 4.75 3.93 10.74
N LYS A 79 5.84 4.61 10.36
CA LYS A 79 6.09 5.04 8.97
C LYS A 79 6.24 3.83 8.04
N LYS A 80 7.03 2.84 8.45
CA LYS A 80 7.21 1.57 7.74
C LYS A 80 5.88 0.86 7.49
N ALA A 81 5.04 0.81 8.52
CA ALA A 81 3.78 0.11 8.43
C ALA A 81 2.70 0.93 7.67
N PHE A 82 2.82 2.26 7.60
CA PHE A 82 2.00 3.08 6.68
C PHE A 82 2.38 2.83 5.23
N ILE A 83 3.67 2.66 4.94
CA ILE A 83 4.14 2.26 3.62
C ILE A 83 3.64 0.86 3.28
N ASP A 84 3.83 -0.13 4.15
CA ASP A 84 3.32 -1.50 3.94
C ASP A 84 1.82 -1.52 3.69
N HIS A 85 1.05 -0.72 4.43
CA HIS A 85 -0.39 -0.61 4.19
C HIS A 85 -0.73 -0.14 2.78
N ILE A 86 -0.02 0.86 2.24
CA ILE A 86 -0.26 1.35 0.88
C ILE A 86 -0.05 0.22 -0.13
N TYR A 87 1.07 -0.50 -0.02
CA TYR A 87 1.36 -1.64 -0.92
C TYR A 87 0.35 -2.78 -0.79
N VAL A 88 -0.06 -3.12 0.43
CA VAL A 88 -1.07 -4.16 0.66
C VAL A 88 -2.42 -3.76 0.07
N ARG A 89 -2.88 -2.52 0.29
CA ARG A 89 -4.15 -2.03 -0.27
C ARG A 89 -4.13 -1.98 -1.80
N LEU A 90 -3.00 -1.60 -2.40
CA LEU A 90 -2.81 -1.68 -3.86
C LEU A 90 -2.84 -3.15 -4.31
N GLY A 91 -2.19 -4.05 -3.59
CA GLY A 91 -2.22 -5.49 -3.85
C GLY A 91 -3.63 -6.06 -3.83
N GLU A 92 -4.42 -5.71 -2.81
CA GLU A 92 -5.83 -6.08 -2.70
C GLU A 92 -6.63 -5.54 -3.88
N TYR A 93 -6.46 -4.25 -4.23
CA TYR A 93 -7.15 -3.63 -5.36
C TYR A 93 -6.88 -4.37 -6.68
N TYR A 94 -5.60 -4.55 -7.05
CA TYR A 94 -5.23 -5.21 -8.30
C TYR A 94 -5.49 -6.72 -8.31
N SER A 95 -5.73 -7.32 -7.13
CA SER A 95 -6.13 -8.72 -7.01
C SER A 95 -7.64 -8.91 -6.85
N SER A 96 -8.41 -7.82 -6.71
CA SER A 96 -9.84 -7.85 -6.49
C SER A 96 -10.59 -8.12 -7.81
N GLY A 97 -10.83 -9.39 -8.08
CA GLY A 97 -11.64 -9.79 -9.22
C GLY A 97 -11.80 -11.30 -9.26
N LYS A 98 -13.03 -11.78 -9.43
CA LYS A 98 -13.37 -13.22 -9.37
C LYS A 98 -12.41 -14.09 -10.19
N ARG A 99 -12.10 -13.66 -11.42
CA ARG A 99 -11.16 -14.34 -12.33
C ARG A 99 -9.71 -14.37 -11.81
N ILE A 100 -9.28 -13.31 -11.10
CA ILE A 100 -7.94 -13.24 -10.50
C ILE A 100 -7.90 -14.09 -9.24
N THR A 101 -8.92 -14.01 -8.38
CA THR A 101 -9.02 -14.82 -7.15
C THR A 101 -9.01 -16.32 -7.46
N GLU A 102 -9.71 -16.76 -8.51
CA GLU A 102 -9.71 -18.16 -8.95
C GLU A 102 -8.36 -18.58 -9.56
N LYS A 103 -7.70 -17.69 -10.31
CA LYS A 103 -6.45 -18.00 -11.00
C LYS A 103 -5.20 -17.90 -10.11
N TYR A 104 -5.23 -17.05 -9.09
CA TYR A 104 -4.10 -16.80 -8.17
C TYR A 104 -4.54 -16.81 -6.69
N PRO A 105 -5.17 -17.89 -6.19
CA PRO A 105 -5.72 -17.93 -4.84
C PRO A 105 -4.65 -17.79 -3.74
N LYS A 106 -3.44 -18.30 -3.99
CA LYS A 106 -2.31 -18.17 -3.05
C LYS A 106 -1.85 -16.73 -2.87
N LEU A 107 -1.79 -15.96 -3.95
CA LEU A 107 -1.41 -14.56 -3.93
C LEU A 107 -2.40 -13.75 -3.07
N VAL A 108 -3.69 -13.93 -3.33
CA VAL A 108 -4.75 -13.27 -2.55
C VAL A 108 -4.63 -13.62 -1.08
N GLN A 109 -4.44 -14.90 -0.76
CA GLN A 109 -4.27 -15.36 0.62
C GLN A 109 -3.03 -14.74 1.30
N GLU A 110 -1.91 -14.60 0.61
CA GLU A 110 -0.71 -13.96 1.16
C GLU A 110 -0.93 -12.48 1.47
N ILE A 111 -1.61 -11.77 0.58
CA ILE A 111 -1.99 -10.37 0.75
C ILE A 111 -2.92 -10.23 1.95
N ASP A 112 -3.97 -11.04 2.04
CA ASP A 112 -4.93 -11.04 3.14
C ASP A 112 -4.26 -11.33 4.49
N LEU A 113 -3.35 -12.32 4.53
CA LEU A 113 -2.61 -12.65 5.75
C LEU A 113 -1.69 -11.52 6.21
N LEU A 114 -1.03 -10.81 5.28
CA LEU A 114 -0.22 -9.65 5.62
C LEU A 114 -1.10 -8.48 6.09
N SER A 115 -2.22 -8.25 5.42
CA SER A 115 -3.23 -7.27 5.78
C SER A 115 -3.70 -7.47 7.21
N LEU A 116 -4.15 -8.68 7.56
CA LEU A 116 -4.56 -9.05 8.92
C LEU A 116 -3.45 -8.83 9.95
N ARG A 117 -2.20 -9.20 9.64
CA ARG A 117 -1.05 -8.99 10.53
C ARG A 117 -0.77 -7.51 10.78
N LEU A 118 -0.89 -6.68 9.76
CA LEU A 118 -0.72 -5.24 9.91
C LEU A 118 -1.75 -4.70 10.90
N TYR A 119 -3.04 -4.99 10.70
CA TYR A 119 -4.13 -4.45 11.53
C TYR A 119 -4.20 -5.04 12.94
N ASN A 120 -3.91 -6.34 13.12
CA ASN A 120 -3.92 -6.99 14.44
C ASN A 120 -2.80 -6.50 15.37
N ASN A 121 -1.72 -5.92 14.85
CA ASN A 121 -0.65 -5.33 15.67
C ASN A 121 -0.94 -3.89 16.13
N GLY A 122 -2.24 -3.51 16.26
CA GLY A 122 -2.65 -2.23 16.84
C GLY A 122 -2.65 -1.06 15.87
N PHE A 123 -3.02 -1.29 14.61
CA PHE A 123 -2.89 -0.31 13.52
C PHE A 123 -4.06 0.69 13.36
N ASN A 124 -4.72 1.04 14.47
CA ASN A 124 -5.81 2.03 14.50
C ASN A 124 -5.31 3.44 14.86
#